data_AF-B6JDX0-F1
#
_entry.id   AF-B6JDX0-F1
#
_cell.length_a   1.000
_cell.length_b   1.000
_cell.length_c   1.000
_cell.angle_alpha   90.00
_cell.angle_beta   90.00
_cell.angle_gamma   90.00
#
_symmetry.space_group_name_H-M   'P 1'
#
loop_
_entity.id
_entity.type
_entity.pdbx_description
1 polymer ?
#
loop_
_entity_poly.entity_id
_entity_poly.type
_entity_poly.pdbx_seq_one_letter_code
_entity_poly.pdbx_strand_id
1 'polypeptide(L)'
;MKEWRLGIFNGIMLACYFIPAWTIAALRIVMSPVRGMYEPANIAPAMFASDHLAWSALGLARFAWLFALSRVLVVAFFFTFLLLVIREALSHKRGAEEALGFALVFGSLLCFGCMVAASLVGEAAAVRLHATELLLLLAAGIVMIVEGSAHEAPRTINVPERVFPAGRPA
;
A
#
# COMPACT_ATOMS: atom_id res chain seq x y z
N MET A 1 28.23 8.09 5.49
CA MET A 1 27.02 8.33 6.32
C MET A 1 25.97 7.38 5.80
N LYS A 2 25.38 6.52 6.63
CA LYS A 2 24.38 5.52 6.20
C LYS A 2 23.22 6.28 5.53
N GLU A 3 23.16 6.25 4.20
CA GLU A 3 22.08 6.82 3.42
C GLU A 3 20.80 6.13 3.85
N TRP A 4 20.03 6.82 4.70
CA TRP A 4 18.73 6.35 5.11
C TRP A 4 17.84 6.42 3.89
N ARG A 5 17.34 5.25 3.45
CA ARG A 5 16.51 5.14 2.26
C ARG A 5 15.20 5.86 2.53
N LEU A 6 14.96 6.92 1.77
CA LEU A 6 13.78 7.77 1.89
C LEU A 6 12.50 6.94 1.74
N GLY A 7 12.54 5.88 0.93
CA GLY A 7 11.44 4.92 0.77
C GLY A 7 11.09 4.18 2.06
N ILE A 8 12.08 3.78 2.87
CA ILE A 8 11.83 3.12 4.17
C ILE A 8 11.23 4.13 5.15
N PHE A 9 11.78 5.34 5.22
CA PHE A 9 11.25 6.38 6.10
C PHE A 9 9.82 6.76 5.75
N ASN A 10 9.53 6.97 4.45
CA ASN A 10 8.18 7.24 3.96
C ASN A 10 7.24 6.06 4.27
N GLY A 11 7.68 4.82 4.04
CA GLY A 11 6.93 3.62 4.39
C GLY A 11 6.58 3.52 5.88
N ILE A 12 7.49 3.91 6.78
CA ILE A 12 7.21 3.96 8.24
C ILE A 12 6.13 5.01 8.54
N MET A 13 6.24 6.22 7.99
CA MET A 13 5.23 7.26 8.22
C MET A 13 3.85 6.82 7.71
N LEU A 14 3.82 6.17 6.54
CA LEU A 14 2.61 5.59 5.96
C LEU A 14 2.01 4.52 6.86
N ALA A 15 2.83 3.59 7.37
CA ALA A 15 2.39 2.56 8.30
C ALA A 15 1.82 3.16 9.60
N CYS A 16 2.49 4.17 10.16
CA CYS A 16 2.01 4.88 11.36
C CYS A 16 0.66 5.58 11.16
N TYR A 17 0.30 5.96 9.93
CA TYR A 17 -1.01 6.51 9.61
C TYR A 17 -2.06 5.42 9.34
N PHE A 18 -1.75 4.49 8.44
CA PHE A 18 -2.71 3.48 7.97
C PHE A 18 -3.06 2.46 9.05
N ILE A 19 -2.09 2.02 9.87
CA ILE A 19 -2.35 1.04 10.93
C ILE A 19 -3.47 1.54 11.87
N PRO A 20 -3.38 2.69 12.55
CA PRO A 20 -4.44 3.14 13.44
C PRO A 20 -5.73 3.49 12.68
N ALA A 21 -5.64 4.21 11.55
CA ALA A 21 -6.81 4.64 10.81
C ALA A 21 -7.68 3.45 10.34
N TRP A 22 -7.05 2.44 9.74
CA TRP A 22 -7.75 1.29 9.18
C TRP A 22 -8.10 0.23 10.23
N THR A 23 -7.29 0.10 11.29
CA THR A 23 -7.63 -0.75 12.44
C THR A 23 -8.89 -0.25 13.14
N ILE A 24 -8.99 1.06 13.41
CA ILE A 24 -10.19 1.63 14.04
C ILE A 24 -11.42 1.39 13.17
N ALA A 25 -11.31 1.62 11.86
CA ALA A 25 -12.41 1.39 10.93
C ALA A 25 -12.82 -0.10 10.85
N ALA A 26 -11.86 -1.03 10.88
CA ALA A 26 -12.14 -2.46 10.91
C ALA A 26 -12.80 -2.90 12.23
N LEU A 27 -12.31 -2.41 13.37
CA LEU A 27 -12.88 -2.72 14.70
C LEU A 27 -14.33 -2.24 14.82
N ARG A 28 -14.66 -1.08 14.24
CA ARG A 28 -16.04 -0.58 14.18
C ARG A 28 -16.96 -1.53 13.43
N ILE A 29 -16.50 -2.10 12.31
CA ILE A 29 -17.25 -3.08 11.52
C ILE A 29 -17.41 -4.40 12.30
N VAL A 30 -16.37 -4.86 13.01
CA VAL A 30 -16.44 -6.08 13.84
C VAL A 30 -17.44 -5.92 14.99
N MET A 31 -17.47 -4.75 15.65
CA MET A 31 -18.42 -4.48 16.74
C MET A 31 -19.86 -4.32 16.24
N SER A 32 -20.05 -3.69 15.07
CA SER A 32 -21.37 -3.56 14.46
C SER A 32 -21.25 -3.57 12.93
N PRO A 33 -21.50 -4.71 12.25
CA PRO A 33 -21.29 -4.81 10.81
C PRO A 33 -22.20 -3.88 10.03
N VAL A 34 -23.43 -3.66 10.50
CA VAL A 34 -24.36 -2.73 9.86
C VAL A 34 -23.99 -1.28 10.18
N ARG A 35 -23.84 -0.89 11.46
CA ARG A 35 -23.56 0.51 11.80
C ARG A 35 -22.16 0.98 11.38
N GLY A 36 -21.17 0.09 11.41
CA GLY A 36 -19.79 0.39 11.00
C GLY A 36 -19.64 0.65 9.49
N MET A 37 -20.55 0.12 8.66
CA MET A 37 -20.62 0.45 7.24
C MET A 37 -21.25 1.82 6.96
N TYR A 38 -22.05 2.37 7.89
CA TYR A 38 -22.67 3.70 7.76
C TYR A 38 -21.85 4.84 8.39
N GLU A 39 -20.55 4.64 8.63
CA GLU A 39 -19.64 5.72 9.02
C GLU A 39 -19.14 6.51 7.80
N PRO A 40 -18.81 7.81 7.92
CA PRO A 40 -18.40 8.66 6.78
C PRO A 40 -17.32 8.06 5.87
N ALA A 41 -16.42 7.26 6.44
CA ALA A 41 -15.35 6.58 5.72
C ALA A 41 -15.82 5.35 4.90
N ASN A 42 -17.01 4.81 5.19
CA ASN A 42 -17.48 3.49 4.71
C ASN A 42 -18.87 3.54 4.04
N ILE A 43 -19.61 4.66 4.15
CA ILE A 43 -20.97 4.83 3.61
C ILE A 43 -21.01 4.57 2.10
N ALA A 44 -20.03 5.08 1.36
CA ALA A 44 -19.99 4.97 -0.09
C ALA A 44 -19.92 3.52 -0.61
N PRO A 45 -18.95 2.67 -0.19
CA PRO A 45 -18.95 1.25 -0.53
C PRO A 45 -20.23 0.50 -0.10
N ALA A 46 -20.81 0.88 1.03
CA ALA A 46 -22.03 0.25 1.55
C ALA A 46 -23.27 0.57 0.71
N MET A 47 -23.45 1.85 0.35
CA MET A 47 -24.51 2.31 -0.55
C MET A 47 -24.33 1.69 -1.94
N PHE A 48 -23.10 1.64 -2.46
CA PHE A 48 -22.83 1.00 -3.75
C PHE A 48 -23.23 -0.48 -3.75
N ALA A 49 -22.84 -1.23 -2.72
CA ALA A 49 -23.21 -2.64 -2.58
C ALA A 49 -24.73 -2.84 -2.39
N SER A 50 -25.41 -1.91 -1.73
CA SER A 50 -26.87 -1.94 -1.56
C SER A 50 -27.58 -1.66 -2.87
N ASP A 51 -27.21 -0.58 -3.57
CA ASP A 51 -27.95 -0.06 -4.72
C ASP A 51 -27.64 -0.81 -6.01
N HIS A 52 -26.40 -1.28 -6.21
CA HIS A 52 -26.00 -1.89 -7.48
C HIS A 52 -26.00 -3.43 -7.45
N LEU A 53 -25.84 -4.05 -6.28
CA LEU A 53 -25.86 -5.52 -6.17
C LEU A 53 -27.19 -6.08 -5.65
N ALA A 54 -28.17 -5.24 -5.30
CA ALA A 54 -29.48 -5.62 -4.79
C ALA A 54 -29.42 -6.67 -3.65
N TRP A 55 -28.39 -6.58 -2.81
CA TRP A 55 -28.13 -7.56 -1.76
C TRP A 55 -29.06 -7.37 -0.56
N SER A 56 -29.62 -8.48 -0.06
CA SER A 56 -30.41 -8.49 1.18
C SER A 56 -29.57 -8.05 2.37
N ALA A 57 -30.19 -7.70 3.50
CA ALA A 57 -29.48 -7.27 4.72
C ALA A 57 -28.38 -8.25 5.17
N LEU A 58 -28.56 -9.55 4.91
CA LEU A 58 -27.54 -10.59 5.14
C LEU A 58 -26.36 -10.50 4.16
N GLY A 59 -26.60 -10.13 2.90
CA GLY A 59 -25.55 -9.89 1.90
C GLY A 59 -24.69 -8.67 2.25
N LEU A 60 -25.32 -7.58 2.71
CA LEU A 60 -24.60 -6.39 3.18
C LEU A 60 -23.71 -6.69 4.39
N ALA A 61 -24.20 -7.51 5.33
CA ALA A 61 -23.41 -7.95 6.47
C ALA A 61 -22.19 -8.79 6.04
N ARG A 62 -22.35 -9.73 5.10
CA ARG A 62 -21.23 -10.53 4.55
C ARG A 62 -20.21 -9.66 3.82
N PHE A 63 -20.69 -8.68 3.04
CA PHE A 63 -19.83 -7.70 2.41
C PHE A 63 -19.04 -6.88 3.43
N ALA A 64 -19.70 -6.42 4.50
CA ALA A 64 -19.03 -5.72 5.60
C ALA A 64 -17.90 -6.55 6.21
N TRP A 65 -18.13 -7.84 6.43
CA TRP A 65 -17.10 -8.77 6.91
C TRP A 65 -15.94 -8.94 5.93
N LEU A 66 -16.22 -9.10 4.62
CA LEU A 66 -15.17 -9.18 3.59
C LEU A 66 -14.38 -7.87 3.46
N PHE A 67 -15.06 -6.73 3.61
CA PHE A 67 -14.47 -5.41 3.55
C PHE A 67 -13.56 -5.14 4.76
N ALA A 68 -14.03 -5.50 5.96
CA ALA A 68 -13.22 -5.48 7.17
C ALA A 68 -12.01 -6.40 7.04
N LEU A 69 -12.19 -7.62 6.54
CA LEU A 69 -11.09 -8.56 6.30
C LEU A 69 -10.05 -7.98 5.33
N SER A 70 -10.50 -7.33 4.26
CA SER A 70 -9.61 -6.73 3.27
C SER A 70 -8.77 -5.59 3.87
N ARG A 71 -9.38 -4.74 4.72
CA ARG A 71 -8.63 -3.71 5.46
C ARG A 71 -7.65 -4.30 6.48
N VAL A 72 -8.07 -5.33 7.23
CA VAL A 72 -7.19 -6.03 8.17
C VAL A 72 -6.00 -6.67 7.47
N LEU A 73 -6.18 -7.22 6.26
CA LEU A 73 -5.10 -7.77 5.46
C LEU A 73 -4.04 -6.71 5.12
N VAL A 74 -4.47 -5.53 4.65
CA VAL A 74 -3.56 -4.42 4.34
C VAL A 74 -2.83 -3.93 5.59
N VAL A 75 -3.54 -3.78 6.72
CA VAL A 75 -2.94 -3.43 8.02
C VAL A 75 -1.92 -4.48 8.44
N ALA A 76 -2.20 -5.77 8.24
CA ALA A 76 -1.29 -6.86 8.57
C ALA A 76 0.01 -6.76 7.76
N PHE A 77 -0.06 -6.47 6.46
CA PHE A 77 1.13 -6.24 5.63
C PHE A 77 1.93 -5.02 6.08
N PHE A 78 1.28 -3.90 6.40
CA PHE A 78 1.96 -2.72 6.98
C PHE A 78 2.61 -3.02 8.33
N PHE A 79 1.95 -3.81 9.17
CA PHE A 79 2.47 -4.22 10.46
C PHE A 79 3.67 -5.17 10.31
N THR A 80 3.60 -6.14 9.39
CA THR A 80 4.73 -7.01 9.05
C THR A 80 5.91 -6.20 8.51
N PHE A 81 5.66 -5.22 7.62
CA PHE A 81 6.69 -4.29 7.18
C PHE A 81 7.35 -3.57 8.36
N LEU A 82 6.55 -3.01 9.28
CA LEU A 82 7.08 -2.31 10.45
C LEU A 82 7.92 -3.23 11.35
N LEU A 83 7.47 -4.47 11.57
CA LEU A 83 8.23 -5.48 12.30
C LEU A 83 9.55 -5.83 11.61
N LEU A 84 9.55 -5.96 10.28
CA LEU A 84 10.76 -6.24 9.51
C LEU A 84 11.74 -5.05 9.55
N VAL A 85 11.25 -3.81 9.52
CA VAL A 85 12.08 -2.61 9.70
C VAL A 85 12.69 -2.54 11.10
N ILE A 86 11.89 -2.80 12.14
CA ILE A 86 12.40 -2.86 13.52
C ILE A 86 13.45 -3.98 13.62
N ARG A 87 13.18 -5.15 13.03
CA ARG A 87 14.11 -6.29 13.02
C ARG A 87 15.37 -5.99 12.22
N GLU A 88 15.30 -5.27 11.10
CA GLU A 88 16.47 -4.78 10.36
C GLU A 88 17.33 -3.89 11.26
N ALA A 89 16.70 -2.93 11.95
CA ALA A 89 17.40 -2.01 12.84
C ALA A 89 18.14 -2.75 13.97
N LEU A 90 17.61 -3.89 14.41
CA LEU A 90 18.19 -4.75 15.44
C LEU A 90 19.18 -5.80 14.91
N SER A 91 18.96 -6.34 13.70
CA SER A 91 19.62 -7.57 13.22
C SER A 91 20.38 -7.42 11.89
N HIS A 92 20.44 -6.23 11.30
CA HIS A 92 21.24 -5.92 10.10
C HIS A 92 20.95 -6.81 8.86
N LYS A 93 19.76 -7.43 8.78
CA LYS A 93 19.31 -8.33 7.70
C LYS A 93 18.21 -7.69 6.83
N ARG A 94 18.56 -7.40 5.57
CA ARG A 94 17.70 -6.82 4.52
C ARG A 94 16.55 -7.73 4.10
N GLY A 95 15.36 -7.14 3.93
CA GLY A 95 14.15 -7.82 3.44
C GLY A 95 12.80 -7.14 3.68
N ALA A 96 12.76 -5.92 4.23
CA ALA A 96 11.49 -5.23 4.53
C ALA A 96 10.75 -4.74 3.27
N GLU A 97 11.44 -4.53 2.16
CA GLU A 97 10.88 -3.89 0.95
C GLU A 97 9.80 -4.74 0.26
N GLU A 98 9.93 -6.06 0.30
CA GLU A 98 8.95 -6.96 -0.33
C GLU A 98 7.59 -6.83 0.36
N ALA A 99 7.58 -6.80 1.70
CA ALA A 99 6.36 -6.60 2.48
C ALA A 99 5.73 -5.21 2.22
N LEU A 100 6.56 -4.17 2.06
CA LEU A 100 6.08 -2.83 1.71
C LEU A 100 5.43 -2.82 0.32
N GLY A 101 6.05 -3.48 -0.66
CA GLY A 101 5.50 -3.62 -2.00
C GLY A 101 4.12 -4.28 -2.00
N PHE A 102 3.95 -5.38 -1.27
CA PHE A 102 2.63 -6.01 -1.11
C PHE A 102 1.61 -5.08 -0.44
N ALA A 103 1.99 -4.39 0.63
CA ALA A 103 1.12 -3.43 1.31
C ALA A 103 0.62 -2.33 0.36
N LEU A 104 1.52 -1.80 -0.48
CA LEU A 104 1.21 -0.74 -1.44
C LEU A 104 0.27 -1.23 -2.55
N VAL A 105 0.49 -2.42 -3.10
CA VAL A 105 -0.37 -3.00 -4.15
C VAL A 105 -1.77 -3.29 -3.61
N PHE A 106 -1.88 -3.99 -2.47
CA PHE A 106 -3.18 -4.32 -1.90
C PHE A 106 -3.92 -3.07 -1.39
N GLY A 107 -3.20 -2.14 -0.74
CA GLY A 107 -3.78 -0.89 -0.27
C GLY A 107 -4.28 -0.01 -1.42
N SER A 108 -3.49 0.15 -2.48
CA SER A 108 -3.87 0.99 -3.62
C SER A 108 -5.08 0.42 -4.36
N LEU A 109 -5.13 -0.90 -4.56
CA LEU A 109 -6.29 -1.56 -5.16
C LEU A 109 -7.56 -1.37 -4.31
N LEU A 110 -7.43 -1.47 -2.98
CA LEU A 110 -8.54 -1.27 -2.06
C LEU A 110 -9.05 0.18 -2.07
N CYS A 111 -8.16 1.17 -1.95
CA CYS A 111 -8.52 2.60 -2.03
C CYS A 111 -9.13 2.94 -3.39
N PHE A 112 -8.58 2.43 -4.48
CA PHE A 112 -9.10 2.64 -5.82
C PHE A 112 -10.52 2.10 -5.96
N GLY A 113 -10.77 0.86 -5.52
CA GLY A 113 -12.10 0.27 -5.54
C GLY A 113 -13.12 1.07 -4.72
N CYS A 114 -12.72 1.55 -3.53
CA CYS A 114 -13.58 2.38 -2.69
C CYS A 114 -13.84 3.76 -3.29
N MET A 115 -12.85 4.35 -3.94
CA MET A 115 -12.98 5.62 -4.66
C MET A 115 -13.95 5.49 -5.84
N VAL A 116 -13.87 4.40 -6.60
CA VAL A 116 -14.81 4.11 -7.70
C VAL A 116 -16.23 3.93 -7.16
N ALA A 117 -16.40 3.13 -6.10
CA ALA A 117 -17.70 2.95 -5.45
C ALA A 117 -18.28 4.29 -4.95
N ALA A 118 -17.45 5.14 -4.33
CA ALA A 118 -17.85 6.47 -3.88
C ALA A 118 -18.21 7.41 -5.03
N SER A 119 -17.51 7.30 -6.17
CA SER A 119 -17.79 8.09 -7.37
C SER A 119 -19.14 7.71 -8.00
N LEU A 120 -19.52 6.44 -7.92
CA LEU A 120 -20.79 5.95 -8.46
C LEU A 120 -21.99 6.33 -7.58
N VAL A 121 -21.78 6.43 -6.26
CA VAL A 121 -22.82 6.85 -5.30
C VAL A 121 -22.97 8.38 -5.23
N GLY A 122 -21.97 9.14 -5.71
CA GLY A 122 -22.00 10.61 -5.71
C GLY A 122 -21.60 11.25 -4.37
N GLU A 123 -20.99 10.49 -3.46
CA GLU A 123 -20.52 10.96 -2.16
C GLU A 123 -19.15 11.63 -2.28
N ALA A 124 -19.14 12.93 -2.62
CA ALA A 124 -17.92 13.69 -2.85
C ALA A 124 -16.95 13.69 -1.65
N ALA A 125 -17.46 13.64 -0.42
CA ALA A 125 -16.63 13.55 0.78
C ALA A 125 -15.88 12.20 0.86
N ALA A 126 -16.56 11.10 0.55
CA ALA A 126 -15.96 9.78 0.53
C ALA A 126 -14.98 9.60 -0.64
N VAL A 127 -15.28 10.17 -1.82
CA VAL A 127 -14.34 10.18 -2.96
C VAL A 127 -13.03 10.86 -2.55
N ARG A 128 -13.11 12.04 -1.92
CA ARG A 128 -11.91 12.78 -1.49
C ARG A 128 -11.07 12.02 -0.49
N LEU A 129 -11.70 11.33 0.47
CA LEU A 129 -10.99 10.52 1.46
C LEU A 129 -10.19 9.40 0.77
N HIS A 130 -10.85 8.56 -0.03
CA HIS A 130 -10.20 7.43 -0.69
C HIS A 130 -9.18 7.89 -1.75
N ALA A 131 -9.40 9.04 -2.39
CA ALA A 131 -8.43 9.66 -3.27
C ALA A 131 -7.17 10.10 -2.51
N THR A 132 -7.30 10.71 -1.32
CA THR A 132 -6.14 11.07 -0.52
C THR A 132 -5.37 9.86 -0.03
N GLU A 133 -6.05 8.78 0.38
CA GLU A 133 -5.40 7.53 0.76
C GLU A 133 -4.67 6.88 -0.42
N LEU A 134 -5.30 6.86 -1.61
CA LEU A 134 -4.67 6.38 -2.84
C LEU A 134 -3.42 7.19 -3.19
N LEU A 135 -3.48 8.53 -3.11
CA LEU A 135 -2.36 9.41 -3.39
C LEU A 135 -1.20 9.18 -2.42
N LEU A 136 -1.48 8.96 -1.13
CA LEU A 136 -0.46 8.64 -0.13
C LEU A 136 0.25 7.31 -0.46
N LEU A 137 -0.51 6.28 -0.82
CA LEU A 137 0.04 4.97 -1.22
C LEU A 137 0.82 5.07 -2.54
N LEU A 138 0.30 5.76 -3.55
CA LEU A 138 0.99 5.95 -4.83
C LEU A 138 2.28 6.76 -4.67
N ALA A 139 2.27 7.83 -3.86
CA ALA A 139 3.47 8.61 -3.58
C ALA A 139 4.57 7.75 -2.95
N ALA A 140 4.22 6.90 -1.98
CA ALA A 140 5.16 5.95 -1.39
C ALA A 140 5.65 4.91 -2.41
N GLY A 141 4.77 4.39 -3.26
CA GLY A 141 5.15 3.48 -4.35
C GLY A 141 6.10 4.11 -5.36
N ILE A 142 5.87 5.36 -5.76
CA ILE A 142 6.74 6.10 -6.68
C ILE A 142 8.13 6.28 -6.08
N VAL A 143 8.23 6.72 -4.81
CA VAL A 143 9.53 6.87 -4.13
C VAL A 143 10.26 5.53 -4.10
N MET A 144 9.57 4.43 -3.81
CA MET A 144 10.17 3.09 -3.78
C MET A 144 10.70 2.65 -5.15
N ILE A 145 9.94 2.89 -6.23
CA ILE A 145 10.34 2.56 -7.61
C ILE A 145 11.55 3.40 -8.04
N VAL A 146 11.54 4.71 -7.73
CA VAL A 146 12.64 5.62 -8.08
C VAL A 146 13.92 5.23 -7.34
N GLU A 147 13.84 4.93 -6.04
CA GLU A 147 15.00 4.47 -5.27
C GLU A 147 15.51 3.10 -5.74
N GLY A 148 14.61 2.17 -6.09
CA GLY A 148 14.99 0.88 -6.66
C GLY A 148 15.75 1.04 -7.98
N SER A 149 15.22 1.89 -8.87
CA SER A 149 15.83 2.15 -10.19
C SER A 149 17.19 2.86 -10.09
N ALA A 150 17.35 3.79 -9.13
CA ALA A 150 18.60 4.51 -8.90
C ALA A 150 19.72 3.60 -8.37
N HIS A 151 19.39 2.47 -7.76
CA HIS A 151 20.37 1.50 -7.27
C HIS A 151 20.82 0.51 -8.36
N GLU A 152 20.04 0.37 -9.43
CA GLU A 152 20.32 -0.57 -10.53
C GLU A 152 21.22 0.01 -11.63
N ALA A 153 21.47 1.33 -11.61
CA ALA A 153 22.45 2.01 -12.46
C ALA A 153 23.60 2.57 -11.62
N PRO A 154 24.91 2.28 -11.88
CA PRO A 154 25.52 1.64 -13.06
C PRO A 154 26.36 0.39 -12.69
N ARG A 155 25.91 -0.81 -13.08
CA ARG A 155 26.89 -1.90 -13.31
C ARG A 155 27.58 -1.57 -14.63
N THR A 156 28.77 -0.99 -14.49
CA THR A 156 29.70 -0.64 -15.57
C THR A 156 29.56 -1.59 -16.75
N ILE A 157 29.19 -1.03 -17.91
CA ILE A 157 29.50 -1.65 -19.20
C ILE A 157 31.02 -1.80 -19.19
N ASN A 158 31.48 -3.00 -18.86
CA ASN A 158 32.87 -3.38 -18.95
C ASN A 158 33.15 -3.41 -20.46
N VAL A 159 33.57 -2.27 -21.01
CA VAL A 159 34.09 -2.19 -22.37
C VAL A 159 35.29 -3.14 -22.37
N PRO A 160 35.26 -4.26 -23.11
CA PRO A 160 36.41 -5.14 -23.14
C PRO A 160 37.57 -4.33 -23.70
N GLU A 161 38.60 -4.16 -22.87
CA GLU A 161 39.87 -3.56 -23.26
C GLU A 161 40.35 -4.33 -24.49
N ARG A 162 40.25 -3.71 -25.68
CA ARG A 162 40.74 -4.32 -26.91
C ARG A 162 42.25 -4.42 -26.78
N VAL A 163 42.72 -5.61 -26.40
CA VAL A 163 44.12 -6.02 -26.45
C VAL A 163 44.62 -5.80 -27.86
N PHE A 164 45.35 -4.71 -28.07
CA PHE A 164 46.05 -4.44 -29.31
C PHE A 164 47.31 -5.31 -29.31
N PRO A 165 47.50 -6.26 -30.24
CA PRO A 165 48.72 -7.04 -30.26
C PRO A 165 49.89 -6.12 -30.61
N ALA A 166 50.84 -6.01 -29.69
CA ALA A 166 52.12 -5.38 -29.92
C ALA A 166 52.80 -6.05 -31.12
N GLY A 167 52.88 -5.34 -32.24
CA GLY A 167 53.67 -5.77 -33.39
C GLY A 167 55.12 -5.95 -32.96
N ARG A 168 55.66 -7.15 -33.19
CA ARG A 168 57.09 -7.41 -33.03
C ARG A 168 57.86 -6.56 -34.06
N PRO A 169 58.96 -5.90 -33.67
CA PRO A 169 59.92 -5.41 -34.65
C PRO A 169 60.66 -6.60 -35.28
N ALA A 170 60.75 -6.60 -36.60
CA ALA A 170 61.68 -7.39 -37.40
C ALA A 170 62.68 -6.44 -38.06
#